data_AF-A0A8S9VYM1-F1
#
_entry.id   AF-A0A8S9VYM1-F1
#
_cell.length_a   1.000
_cell.length_b   1.000
_cell.length_c   1.000
_cell.angle_alpha   90.00
_cell.angle_beta   90.00
_cell.angle_gamma   90.00
#
_symmetry.space_group_name_H-M   'P 1'
#
loop_
_entity.id
_entity.type
_entity.pdbx_description
1 polymer ?
#
loop_
_entity_poly.entity_id
_entity_poly.type
_entity_poly.pdbx_seq_one_letter_code
_entity_poly.pdbx_strand_id
1 'polypeptide(L)'
;MITLAIIPIAALLLLFVFHSIFDPVRDIPDPYYRGTGPDISNRSELIHILPHLADTYQEDYFDCSEMSAFMEWYLEGHGVDTVIAAGERNQLHNISAGGFEYEKGTGDHAWIVAKISGESVLIEPTLARVVPKSIEKYYIADTTYHDIYDAVSASRSVEEYDWWTVMDIDSPAPFKTPVSLPDSTEMETDIFDLVNLERAGDGRVSLKQNDEITEVARAYSHDLAARRDFGDNNDGTDDGGNELDDLLKKSRIYYFDISIKQTLSVPGPVYDYEEFLQTCLDAWAYGESGEDTGASDLDESGIGVAVDPGGNVYVTQVSIRRIHCGYKGASCCKQQGYYPWCYKPWNCNRGICE
;
A
#
# COMPACT_ATOMS: atom_id res chain seq x y z
N MET A 1 -33.15 57.94 -37.42
CA MET A 1 -33.49 56.97 -36.36
C MET A 1 -32.81 55.60 -36.50
N ILE A 2 -32.02 55.33 -37.55
CA ILE A 2 -31.31 54.04 -37.72
C ILE A 2 -29.90 54.07 -37.07
N THR A 3 -29.32 55.26 -36.88
CA THR A 3 -27.97 55.45 -36.32
C THR A 3 -27.86 55.30 -34.80
N LEU A 4 -28.97 55.34 -34.05
CA LEU A 4 -28.95 55.18 -32.58
C LEU A 4 -28.98 53.72 -32.11
N ALA A 5 -29.33 52.76 -32.98
CA ALA A 5 -29.40 51.34 -32.63
C ALA A 5 -28.10 50.55 -32.94
N ILE A 6 -27.19 51.10 -33.73
CA ILE A 6 -25.94 50.42 -34.14
C ILE A 6 -24.87 50.48 -33.04
N ILE A 7 -24.84 51.58 -32.27
CA ILE A 7 -23.88 51.80 -31.17
C ILE A 7 -24.02 50.76 -30.04
N PRO A 8 -25.21 50.45 -29.50
CA PRO A 8 -25.34 49.45 -28.45
C PRO A 8 -24.99 48.03 -28.93
N ILE A 9 -25.27 47.69 -30.19
CA ILE A 9 -24.95 46.38 -30.77
C ILE A 9 -23.43 46.23 -30.94
N ALA A 10 -22.75 47.25 -31.44
CA ALA A 10 -21.28 47.24 -31.56
C ALA A 10 -20.61 47.16 -30.18
N ALA A 11 -21.12 47.86 -29.17
CA ALA A 11 -20.61 47.78 -27.80
C ALA A 11 -20.84 46.40 -27.15
N LEU A 12 -22.00 45.78 -27.39
CA LEU A 12 -22.30 44.41 -26.94
C LEU A 12 -21.42 43.37 -27.64
N LEU A 13 -21.19 43.52 -28.95
CA LEU A 13 -20.28 42.65 -29.70
C LEU A 13 -18.83 42.83 -29.25
N LEU A 14 -18.40 44.05 -28.96
CA LEU A 14 -17.07 44.30 -28.39
C LEU A 14 -16.97 43.65 -27.01
N LEU A 15 -17.95 43.86 -26.12
CA LEU A 15 -17.97 43.23 -24.80
C LEU A 15 -17.97 41.69 -24.90
N PHE A 16 -18.68 41.11 -25.87
CA PHE A 16 -18.71 39.67 -26.10
C PHE A 16 -17.35 39.14 -26.60
N VAL A 17 -16.70 39.87 -27.51
CA VAL A 17 -15.35 39.56 -27.99
C VAL A 17 -14.32 39.68 -26.87
N PHE A 18 -14.42 40.72 -26.03
CA PHE A 18 -13.56 40.88 -24.85
C PHE A 18 -13.79 39.77 -23.82
N HIS A 19 -15.03 39.39 -23.50
CA HIS A 19 -15.29 38.24 -22.62
C HIS A 19 -14.80 36.92 -23.21
N SER A 20 -14.85 36.77 -24.53
CA SER A 20 -14.36 35.56 -25.20
C SER A 20 -12.84 35.47 -25.26
N ILE A 21 -12.13 36.60 -25.31
CA ILE A 21 -10.65 36.61 -25.39
C ILE A 21 -10.01 36.39 -24.02
N PHE A 22 -10.70 36.69 -22.93
CA PHE A 22 -10.17 36.59 -21.56
C PHE A 22 -10.84 35.48 -20.74
N ASP A 23 -11.29 34.41 -21.40
CA ASP A 23 -11.83 33.24 -20.70
C ASP A 23 -10.68 32.27 -20.38
N PRO A 24 -10.16 32.26 -19.14
CA PRO A 24 -8.92 31.56 -18.79
C PRO A 24 -9.03 30.04 -18.93
N VAL A 25 -10.25 29.50 -18.90
CA VAL A 25 -10.48 28.06 -19.07
C VAL A 25 -10.18 27.56 -20.48
N ARG A 26 -10.01 28.45 -21.47
CA ARG A 26 -9.69 28.07 -22.85
C ARG A 26 -8.28 27.52 -23.03
N ASP A 27 -7.39 27.82 -22.10
CA ASP A 27 -6.01 27.37 -22.12
C ASP A 27 -5.84 26.02 -21.41
N ILE A 28 -6.91 25.47 -20.83
CA ILE A 28 -6.96 24.10 -20.30
C ILE A 28 -7.00 23.11 -21.49
N PRO A 29 -6.17 22.05 -21.50
CA PRO A 29 -6.20 21.02 -22.53
C PRO A 29 -7.60 20.44 -22.75
N ASP A 30 -7.96 20.16 -24.01
CA ASP A 30 -9.24 19.56 -24.38
C ASP A 30 -9.02 18.33 -25.28
N PRO A 31 -9.40 17.10 -24.86
CA PRO A 31 -10.04 16.79 -23.58
C PRO A 31 -9.06 16.83 -22.40
N TYR A 32 -9.47 17.44 -21.28
CA TYR A 32 -8.72 17.40 -20.03
C TYR A 32 -8.87 16.03 -19.37
N TYR A 33 -10.11 15.65 -19.07
CA TYR A 33 -10.44 14.37 -18.46
C TYR A 33 -10.40 13.23 -19.47
N ARG A 34 -9.72 12.15 -19.10
CA ARG A 34 -9.65 10.90 -19.84
C ARG A 34 -9.33 9.77 -18.88
N GLY A 35 -9.72 8.55 -19.25
CA GLY A 35 -9.31 7.37 -18.49
C GLY A 35 -7.79 7.22 -18.53
N THR A 36 -7.14 7.29 -17.38
CA THR A 36 -5.67 7.19 -17.23
C THR A 36 -5.23 5.79 -16.81
N GLY A 37 -6.16 4.92 -16.40
CA GLY A 37 -5.87 3.53 -16.04
C GLY A 37 -7.06 2.81 -15.41
N PRO A 38 -6.81 1.71 -14.67
CA PRO A 38 -7.86 0.96 -13.97
C PRO A 38 -8.39 1.74 -12.76
N ASP A 39 -9.67 1.58 -12.43
CA ASP A 39 -10.31 2.32 -11.34
C ASP A 39 -9.64 2.08 -9.98
N ILE A 40 -9.47 3.15 -9.19
CA ILE A 40 -9.08 3.08 -7.78
C ILE A 40 -10.35 2.94 -6.94
N SER A 41 -10.47 1.83 -6.24
CA SER A 41 -11.74 1.41 -5.63
C SER A 41 -11.78 1.61 -4.11
N ASN A 42 -10.61 1.65 -3.45
CA ASN A 42 -10.48 1.66 -1.99
C ASN A 42 -9.31 2.52 -1.48
N ARG A 43 -9.36 2.85 -0.18
CA ARG A 43 -8.38 3.73 0.47
C ARG A 43 -6.95 3.15 0.50
N SER A 44 -6.80 1.82 0.52
CA SER A 44 -5.48 1.17 0.55
C SER A 44 -4.75 1.37 -0.77
N GLU A 45 -5.44 1.17 -1.90
CA GLU A 45 -4.91 1.48 -3.24
C GLU A 45 -4.47 2.95 -3.34
N LEU A 46 -5.31 3.88 -2.86
CA LEU A 46 -4.97 5.30 -2.84
C LEU A 46 -3.67 5.57 -2.04
N ILE A 47 -3.56 5.01 -0.83
CA ILE A 47 -2.35 5.19 0.00
C ILE A 47 -1.10 4.65 -0.68
N HIS A 48 -1.23 3.60 -1.49
CA HIS A 48 -0.10 3.04 -2.21
C HIS A 48 0.33 3.91 -3.40
N ILE A 49 -0.63 4.46 -4.12
CA ILE A 49 -0.35 5.22 -5.36
C ILE A 49 0.27 6.58 -5.05
N LEU A 50 -0.24 7.28 -4.04
CA LEU A 50 0.13 8.67 -3.79
C LEU A 50 1.65 8.88 -3.57
N PRO A 51 2.40 8.08 -2.79
CA PRO A 51 3.84 8.28 -2.61
C PRO A 51 4.65 8.34 -3.90
N HIS A 52 4.20 7.69 -4.99
CA HIS A 52 4.86 7.78 -6.30
C HIS A 52 4.77 9.17 -6.94
N LEU A 53 3.97 10.07 -6.37
CA LEU A 53 3.85 11.47 -6.78
C LEU A 53 4.68 12.43 -5.94
N ALA A 54 5.21 11.99 -4.79
CA ALA A 54 5.88 12.88 -3.85
C ALA A 54 7.12 13.57 -4.46
N ASP A 55 7.85 12.88 -5.35
CA ASP A 55 9.07 13.39 -5.98
C ASP A 55 8.81 14.48 -7.04
N THR A 56 7.54 14.79 -7.34
CA THR A 56 7.18 15.79 -8.35
C THR A 56 7.00 17.20 -7.79
N TYR A 57 6.89 17.36 -6.46
CA TYR A 57 6.65 18.67 -5.84
C TYR A 57 7.87 19.58 -5.97
N GLN A 58 7.63 20.83 -6.39
CA GLN A 58 8.64 21.87 -6.39
C GLN A 58 7.99 23.21 -6.04
N GLU A 59 8.38 23.80 -4.90
CA GLU A 59 7.92 25.12 -4.46
C GLU A 59 8.09 26.17 -5.58
N ASP A 60 7.08 27.03 -5.76
CA ASP A 60 6.98 28.09 -6.79
C ASP A 60 7.07 27.59 -8.25
N TYR A 61 6.83 26.31 -8.54
CA TYR A 61 6.90 25.76 -9.91
C TYR A 61 5.92 24.61 -10.18
N PHE A 62 5.82 23.67 -9.25
CA PHE A 62 4.83 22.61 -9.22
C PHE A 62 4.35 22.50 -7.79
N ASP A 63 3.65 23.55 -7.37
CA ASP A 63 3.34 23.81 -5.99
C ASP A 63 2.02 23.15 -5.58
N CYS A 64 1.42 23.59 -4.47
CA CYS A 64 0.20 23.01 -3.96
C CYS A 64 -0.98 23.05 -4.96
N SER A 65 -1.11 24.10 -5.77
CA SER A 65 -2.24 24.27 -6.69
C SER A 65 -2.06 23.46 -7.98
N GLU A 66 -0.87 23.45 -8.60
CA GLU A 66 -0.60 22.54 -9.75
C GLU A 66 -0.64 21.07 -9.32
N MET A 67 -0.05 20.72 -8.18
CA MET A 67 -0.09 19.35 -7.67
C MET A 67 -1.52 18.91 -7.34
N SER A 68 -2.35 19.82 -6.79
CA SER A 68 -3.78 19.54 -6.60
C SER A 68 -4.46 19.25 -7.93
N ALA A 69 -4.31 20.12 -8.92
CA ALA A 69 -4.94 19.93 -10.23
C ALA A 69 -4.46 18.66 -10.94
N PHE A 70 -3.17 18.31 -10.81
CA PHE A 70 -2.63 17.07 -11.33
C PHE A 70 -3.21 15.83 -10.62
N MET A 71 -3.28 15.85 -9.29
CA MET A 71 -3.87 14.75 -8.52
C MET A 71 -5.37 14.60 -8.76
N GLU A 72 -6.10 15.71 -8.89
CA GLU A 72 -7.51 15.75 -9.29
C GLU A 72 -7.69 15.05 -10.65
N TRP A 73 -6.99 15.53 -11.68
CA TRP A 73 -7.02 14.94 -13.02
C TRP A 73 -6.71 13.45 -13.02
N TYR A 74 -5.66 13.07 -12.27
CA TYR A 74 -5.21 11.70 -12.18
C TYR A 74 -6.27 10.81 -11.51
N LEU A 75 -6.78 11.21 -10.35
CA LEU A 75 -7.75 10.42 -9.58
C LEU A 75 -9.09 10.30 -10.32
N GLU A 76 -9.58 11.36 -10.95
CA GLU A 76 -10.77 11.32 -11.83
C GLU A 76 -10.56 10.37 -13.01
N GLY A 77 -9.37 10.39 -13.61
CA GLY A 77 -8.97 9.46 -14.66
C GLY A 77 -8.92 7.99 -14.22
N HIS A 78 -8.88 7.75 -12.91
CA HIS A 78 -8.97 6.45 -12.23
C HIS A 78 -10.32 6.24 -11.53
N GLY A 79 -11.38 6.94 -11.96
CA GLY A 79 -12.75 6.70 -11.51
C GLY A 79 -13.03 7.16 -10.07
N VAL A 80 -12.16 7.97 -9.48
CA VAL A 80 -12.35 8.55 -8.15
C VAL A 80 -12.93 9.95 -8.30
N ASP A 81 -14.11 10.16 -7.71
CA ASP A 81 -14.76 11.48 -7.61
C ASP A 81 -13.96 12.36 -6.64
N THR A 82 -13.51 13.52 -7.10
CA THR A 82 -12.63 14.43 -6.39
C THR A 82 -13.14 15.87 -6.41
N VAL A 83 -12.63 16.66 -5.47
CA VAL A 83 -12.87 18.10 -5.36
C VAL A 83 -11.55 18.76 -4.97
N ILE A 84 -11.24 19.88 -5.59
CA ILE A 84 -10.12 20.74 -5.18
C ILE A 84 -10.62 21.65 -4.06
N ALA A 85 -10.01 21.58 -2.89
CA ALA A 85 -10.30 22.47 -1.78
C ALA A 85 -9.15 23.45 -1.59
N ALA A 86 -9.46 24.69 -1.24
CA ALA A 86 -8.46 25.69 -0.92
C ALA A 86 -8.79 26.42 0.40
N GLY A 87 -7.73 26.76 1.13
CA GLY A 87 -7.78 27.50 2.38
C GLY A 87 -6.87 28.72 2.32
N GLU A 88 -7.33 29.83 2.91
CA GLU A 88 -6.58 31.08 2.95
C GLU A 88 -5.41 31.01 3.93
N ARG A 89 -4.37 31.79 3.63
CA ARG A 89 -3.15 31.99 4.45
C ARG A 89 -3.35 32.28 5.94
N ASN A 90 -4.54 32.72 6.35
CA ASN A 90 -4.84 33.13 7.72
C ASN A 90 -5.27 31.99 8.64
N GLN A 91 -5.43 30.77 8.11
CA GLN A 91 -5.82 29.61 8.91
C GLN A 91 -4.71 29.19 9.89
N LEU A 92 -5.10 28.40 10.89
CA LEU A 92 -4.23 27.89 11.95
C LEU A 92 -3.33 26.77 11.39
N HIS A 93 -2.39 27.15 10.53
CA HIS A 93 -1.53 26.19 9.85
C HIS A 93 -0.36 25.70 10.70
N ASN A 94 -0.08 26.21 11.90
CA ASN A 94 1.01 25.70 12.75
C ASN A 94 0.76 24.26 13.25
N ILE A 95 0.96 23.29 12.37
CA ILE A 95 0.92 21.86 12.61
C ILE A 95 2.34 21.39 12.36
N SER A 96 2.91 20.71 13.35
CA SER A 96 4.06 19.83 13.15
C SER A 96 3.64 18.49 13.72
N ALA A 97 3.13 17.62 12.85
CA ALA A 97 2.70 16.29 13.22
C ALA A 97 2.88 15.35 12.04
N GLY A 98 3.66 14.28 12.22
CA GLY A 98 3.86 13.25 11.19
C GLY A 98 4.49 13.77 9.89
N GLY A 99 5.28 14.83 9.93
CA GLY A 99 5.88 15.47 8.74
C GLY A 99 4.93 16.39 7.96
N PHE A 100 3.72 16.65 8.46
CA PHE A 100 2.89 17.76 7.97
C PHE A 100 3.40 19.00 8.69
N GLU A 101 4.14 19.84 7.98
CA GLU A 101 4.67 21.10 8.48
C GLU A 101 4.10 22.23 7.63
N TYR A 102 3.21 23.01 8.22
CA TYR A 102 2.82 24.30 7.64
C TYR A 102 3.22 25.39 8.61
N GLU A 103 4.06 26.31 8.16
CA GLU A 103 4.35 27.49 8.96
C GLU A 103 3.20 28.49 8.81
N LYS A 104 2.86 29.19 9.89
CA LYS A 104 1.90 30.29 9.83
C LYS A 104 2.38 31.33 8.80
N GLY A 105 1.63 31.47 7.72
CA GLY A 105 1.89 32.44 6.67
C GLY A 105 2.52 31.87 5.40
N THR A 106 2.43 30.56 5.15
CA THR A 106 2.91 29.88 3.92
C THR A 106 2.17 30.25 2.63
N GLY A 107 1.04 30.95 2.68
CA GLY A 107 0.26 31.29 1.49
C GLY A 107 -1.12 30.64 1.57
N ASP A 108 -1.92 30.85 0.53
CA ASP A 108 -3.12 30.03 0.34
C ASP A 108 -2.67 28.60 0.01
N HIS A 109 -3.43 27.58 0.41
CA HIS A 109 -3.05 26.18 0.24
C HIS A 109 -4.18 25.40 -0.41
N ALA A 110 -3.85 24.56 -1.40
CA ALA A 110 -4.79 23.68 -2.07
C ALA A 110 -4.56 22.22 -1.70
N TRP A 111 -5.65 21.45 -1.58
CA TRP A 111 -5.62 20.02 -1.32
C TRP A 111 -6.79 19.30 -1.99
N ILE A 112 -6.75 17.97 -1.98
CA ILE A 112 -7.78 17.14 -2.63
C ILE A 112 -8.70 16.48 -1.60
N VAL A 113 -9.99 16.52 -1.89
CA VAL A 113 -11.00 15.71 -1.21
C VAL A 113 -11.44 14.62 -2.17
N ALA A 114 -10.97 13.39 -1.95
CA ALA A 114 -11.32 12.24 -2.77
C ALA A 114 -12.45 11.44 -2.13
N LYS A 115 -13.39 10.96 -2.93
CA LYS A 115 -14.51 10.13 -2.47
C LYS A 115 -14.30 8.69 -2.93
N ILE A 116 -13.91 7.85 -1.98
CA ILE A 116 -13.54 6.46 -2.23
C ILE A 116 -14.35 5.55 -1.30
N SER A 117 -14.97 4.51 -1.87
CA SER A 117 -15.80 3.55 -1.13
C SER A 117 -16.90 4.20 -0.26
N GLY A 118 -17.37 5.39 -0.64
CA GLY A 118 -18.37 6.15 0.11
C GLY A 118 -17.84 6.97 1.29
N GLU A 119 -16.52 6.96 1.52
CA GLU A 119 -15.84 7.83 2.48
C GLU A 119 -15.16 9.00 1.76
N SER A 120 -15.08 10.14 2.44
CA SER A 120 -14.27 11.28 2.00
C SER A 120 -12.88 11.18 2.64
N VAL A 121 -11.85 11.26 1.80
CA VAL A 121 -10.45 11.17 2.18
C VAL A 121 -9.77 12.47 1.78
N LEU A 122 -9.15 13.14 2.75
CA LEU A 122 -8.33 14.31 2.48
C LEU A 122 -6.93 13.86 2.05
N ILE A 123 -6.43 14.41 0.95
CA ILE A 123 -5.12 14.13 0.39
C ILE A 123 -4.33 15.41 0.38
N GLU A 124 -3.14 15.35 0.97
CA GLU A 124 -2.16 16.41 0.91
C GLU A 124 -1.30 16.26 -0.34
N PRO A 125 -1.40 17.17 -1.33
CA PRO A 125 -0.72 17.02 -2.60
C PRO A 125 0.80 17.19 -2.48
N THR A 126 1.27 18.17 -1.71
CA THR A 126 2.71 18.49 -1.59
C THR A 126 3.52 17.34 -0.97
N LEU A 127 2.86 16.46 -0.23
CA LEU A 127 3.44 15.28 0.40
C LEU A 127 2.96 13.99 -0.23
N ALA A 128 2.10 14.10 -1.24
CA ALA A 128 1.37 13.03 -1.91
C ALA A 128 0.95 11.92 -0.94
N ARG A 129 0.07 12.26 0.00
CA ARG A 129 -0.37 11.32 1.02
C ARG A 129 -1.73 11.67 1.60
N VAL A 130 -2.40 10.65 2.14
CA VAL A 130 -3.63 10.84 2.89
C VAL A 130 -3.37 11.58 4.21
N VAL A 131 -4.16 12.60 4.48
CA VAL A 131 -4.14 13.35 5.75
C VAL A 131 -4.65 12.45 6.89
N PRO A 132 -3.90 12.32 7.99
CA PRO A 132 -4.35 11.58 9.17
C PRO A 132 -5.56 12.22 9.85
N LYS A 133 -6.52 11.41 10.30
CA LYS A 133 -7.71 11.84 11.07
C LYS A 133 -7.41 12.77 12.24
N SER A 134 -6.25 12.62 12.89
CA SER A 134 -5.84 13.46 14.02
C SER A 134 -5.61 14.93 13.66
N ILE A 135 -5.35 15.23 12.38
CA ILE A 135 -5.05 16.57 11.88
C ILE A 135 -6.06 17.09 10.84
N GLU A 136 -7.03 16.30 10.39
CA GLU A 136 -8.08 16.74 9.43
C GLU A 136 -8.81 18.01 9.88
N LYS A 137 -8.97 18.22 11.20
CA LYS A 137 -9.60 19.43 11.77
C LYS A 137 -8.89 20.75 11.41
N TYR A 138 -7.68 20.68 10.87
CA TYR A 138 -6.92 21.84 10.41
C TYR A 138 -7.01 22.07 8.89
N TYR A 139 -7.61 21.13 8.14
CA TYR A 139 -7.91 21.26 6.72
C TYR A 139 -9.33 21.80 6.56
N ILE A 140 -9.50 23.11 6.78
CA ILE A 140 -10.80 23.76 6.70
C ILE A 140 -10.88 24.43 5.33
N ALA A 141 -11.76 23.97 4.44
CA ALA A 141 -11.90 24.61 3.13
C ALA A 141 -12.59 25.97 3.29
N ASP A 142 -11.96 27.04 2.80
CA ASP A 142 -12.64 28.34 2.61
C ASP A 142 -13.44 28.31 1.30
N THR A 143 -12.93 27.58 0.32
CA THR A 143 -13.59 27.35 -0.96
C THR A 143 -13.33 25.93 -1.46
N THR A 144 -14.22 25.44 -2.31
CA THR A 144 -14.13 24.14 -2.97
C THR A 144 -14.52 24.31 -4.44
N TYR A 145 -13.79 23.68 -5.32
CA TYR A 145 -13.99 23.68 -6.76
C TYR A 145 -14.32 22.26 -7.20
N HIS A 146 -15.39 22.09 -7.97
CA HIS A 146 -15.82 20.76 -8.40
C HIS A 146 -14.84 20.12 -9.38
N ASP A 147 -14.12 20.95 -10.13
CA ASP A 147 -13.15 20.55 -11.13
C ASP A 147 -12.11 21.67 -11.33
N ILE A 148 -11.15 21.42 -12.23
CA ILE A 148 -10.16 22.40 -12.66
C ILE A 148 -10.78 23.64 -13.31
N TYR A 149 -11.93 23.50 -13.98
CA TYR A 149 -12.57 24.60 -14.70
C TYR A 149 -13.16 25.62 -13.71
N ASP A 150 -13.77 25.14 -12.63
CA ASP A 150 -14.24 25.96 -11.52
C ASP A 150 -13.08 26.70 -10.84
N ALA A 151 -11.96 26.00 -10.59
CA ALA A 151 -10.79 26.58 -9.96
C ALA A 151 -10.17 27.71 -10.80
N VAL A 152 -9.92 27.47 -12.09
CA VAL A 152 -9.36 28.45 -13.03
C VAL A 152 -10.34 29.61 -13.29
N SER A 153 -11.65 29.34 -13.33
CA SER A 153 -12.66 30.39 -13.47
C SER A 153 -12.68 31.33 -12.26
N ALA A 154 -12.57 30.76 -11.05
CA ALA A 154 -12.57 31.51 -9.80
C ALA A 154 -11.29 32.32 -9.59
N SER A 155 -10.11 31.73 -9.83
CA SER A 155 -8.82 32.42 -9.74
C SER A 155 -8.61 33.44 -10.86
N ARG A 156 -9.32 33.25 -11.98
CA ARG A 156 -9.12 33.96 -13.25
C ARG A 156 -7.72 33.79 -13.84
N SER A 157 -7.04 32.71 -13.47
CA SER A 157 -5.68 32.40 -13.91
C SER A 157 -5.53 30.91 -14.15
N VAL A 158 -5.09 30.55 -15.35
CA VAL A 158 -4.70 29.18 -15.68
C VAL A 158 -3.33 28.85 -15.08
N GLU A 159 -2.43 29.85 -14.99
CA GLU A 159 -1.04 29.74 -14.50
C GLU A 159 -0.94 29.24 -13.05
N GLU A 160 -2.05 29.25 -12.30
CA GLU A 160 -2.10 28.75 -10.92
C GLU A 160 -2.34 27.23 -10.86
N TYR A 161 -2.82 26.61 -11.93
CA TYR A 161 -3.20 25.19 -11.92
C TYR A 161 -2.73 24.45 -13.18
N ASP A 162 -1.84 25.04 -13.98
CA ASP A 162 -1.44 24.54 -15.30
C ASP A 162 -0.32 23.49 -15.23
N TRP A 163 -0.55 22.45 -14.43
CA TRP A 163 0.38 21.33 -14.22
C TRP A 163 0.89 20.70 -15.53
N TRP A 164 0.09 20.74 -16.60
CA TRP A 164 0.43 20.22 -17.93
C TRP A 164 1.54 21.00 -18.65
N THR A 165 1.94 22.17 -18.14
CA THR A 165 3.12 22.90 -18.60
C THR A 165 4.42 22.31 -18.06
N VAL A 166 4.32 21.57 -16.94
CA VAL A 166 5.43 20.90 -16.25
C VAL A 166 5.50 19.43 -16.63
N MET A 167 4.35 18.74 -16.70
CA MET A 167 4.25 17.34 -17.08
C MET A 167 3.48 17.18 -18.38
N ASP A 168 4.00 16.40 -19.32
CA ASP A 168 3.28 16.11 -20.55
C ASP A 168 2.02 15.31 -20.24
N ILE A 169 0.86 15.88 -20.54
CA ILE A 169 -0.45 15.25 -20.32
C ILE A 169 -0.52 13.88 -20.99
N ASP A 170 0.15 13.70 -22.14
CA ASP A 170 0.27 12.47 -22.93
C ASP A 170 1.34 11.49 -22.47
N SER A 171 2.20 11.90 -21.54
CA SER A 171 3.10 10.94 -20.92
C SER A 171 2.28 9.94 -20.11
N PRO A 172 2.65 8.63 -20.17
CA PRO A 172 2.19 7.72 -19.13
C PRO A 172 2.66 8.34 -17.84
N ALA A 173 1.71 8.84 -17.04
CA ALA A 173 2.04 9.44 -15.77
C ALA A 173 2.92 8.45 -14.99
N PRO A 174 3.88 8.89 -14.16
CA PRO A 174 5.04 8.10 -13.71
C PRO A 174 4.73 6.84 -12.88
N PHE A 175 3.46 6.48 -12.79
CA PHE A 175 2.95 5.35 -12.05
C PHE A 175 3.30 4.03 -12.72
N LYS A 176 3.98 3.18 -11.97
CA LYS A 176 3.95 1.75 -12.25
C LYS A 176 2.46 1.32 -12.25
N THR A 177 2.05 0.51 -13.21
CA THR A 177 0.76 -0.18 -13.12
C THR A 177 0.93 -1.36 -12.18
N PRO A 178 -0.04 -1.67 -11.30
CA PRO A 178 0.02 -2.91 -10.53
C PRO A 178 0.29 -4.09 -11.45
N VAL A 179 1.25 -4.92 -11.09
CA VAL A 179 1.52 -6.15 -11.83
C VAL A 179 0.44 -7.17 -11.49
N SER A 180 0.02 -7.94 -12.49
CA SER A 180 -0.76 -9.14 -12.20
C SER A 180 0.14 -10.08 -11.42
N LEU A 181 -0.19 -10.32 -10.16
CA LEU A 181 0.52 -11.29 -9.35
C LEU A 181 0.33 -12.70 -9.95
N PRO A 182 1.35 -13.57 -9.88
CA PRO A 182 1.19 -14.99 -10.16
C PRO A 182 0.17 -15.65 -9.23
N ASP A 183 -0.23 -16.88 -9.55
CA ASP A 183 -1.05 -17.68 -8.64
C ASP A 183 -0.31 -17.90 -7.31
N SER A 184 -1.03 -18.02 -6.18
CA SER A 184 -0.40 -18.15 -4.86
C SER A 184 0.60 -19.30 -4.77
N THR A 185 0.34 -20.42 -5.45
CA THR A 185 1.27 -21.55 -5.50
C THR A 185 2.57 -21.25 -6.25
N GLU A 186 2.52 -20.39 -7.26
CA GLU A 186 3.71 -19.94 -8.00
C GLU A 186 4.53 -18.99 -7.13
N MET A 187 3.87 -18.02 -6.47
CA MET A 187 4.53 -17.13 -5.50
C MET A 187 5.19 -17.90 -4.35
N GLU A 188 4.54 -18.94 -3.83
CA GLU A 188 5.12 -19.80 -2.79
C GLU A 188 6.42 -20.48 -3.26
N THR A 189 6.45 -20.96 -4.50
CA THR A 189 7.64 -21.58 -5.11
C THR A 189 8.75 -20.55 -5.32
N ASP A 190 8.44 -19.39 -5.90
CA ASP A 190 9.43 -18.34 -6.17
C ASP A 190 10.11 -17.86 -4.88
N ILE A 191 9.32 -17.61 -3.84
CA ILE A 191 9.82 -17.20 -2.52
C ILE A 191 10.67 -18.31 -1.89
N PHE A 192 10.23 -19.57 -1.97
CA PHE A 192 10.99 -20.71 -1.44
C PHE A 192 12.35 -20.90 -2.13
N ASP A 193 12.38 -20.78 -3.46
CA ASP A 193 13.59 -20.90 -4.26
C ASP A 193 14.57 -19.76 -3.94
N LEU A 194 14.07 -18.53 -3.78
CA LEU A 194 14.86 -17.38 -3.35
C LEU A 194 15.45 -17.55 -1.94
N VAL A 195 14.68 -18.05 -0.97
CA VAL A 195 15.19 -18.37 0.37
C VAL A 195 16.35 -19.38 0.28
N ASN A 196 16.23 -20.40 -0.57
CA ASN A 196 17.30 -21.38 -0.75
C ASN A 196 18.50 -20.84 -1.51
N LEU A 197 18.30 -19.90 -2.44
CA LEU A 197 19.37 -19.18 -3.12
C LEU A 197 20.19 -18.36 -2.13
N GLU A 198 19.54 -17.61 -1.24
CA GLU A 198 20.18 -16.80 -0.20
C GLU A 198 20.96 -17.70 0.78
N ARG A 199 20.34 -18.79 1.24
CA ARG A 199 21.01 -19.80 2.08
C ARG A 199 22.26 -20.37 1.42
N ALA A 200 22.22 -20.64 0.11
CA ALA A 200 23.37 -21.16 -0.62
C ALA A 200 24.50 -20.11 -0.73
N GLY A 201 24.15 -18.83 -0.91
CA GLY A 201 25.09 -17.70 -0.85
C GLY A 201 25.84 -17.62 0.48
N ASP A 202 25.14 -17.94 1.57
CA ASP A 202 25.67 -18.04 2.94
C ASP A 202 26.40 -19.36 3.26
N GLY A 203 26.51 -20.28 2.30
CA GLY A 203 27.13 -21.60 2.51
C GLY A 203 26.31 -22.56 3.38
N ARG A 204 25.00 -22.34 3.49
CA ARG A 204 24.06 -23.20 4.24
C ARG A 204 23.44 -24.26 3.34
N VAL A 205 22.96 -25.34 3.96
CA VAL A 205 22.25 -26.41 3.25
C VAL A 205 20.86 -25.93 2.85
N SER A 206 20.45 -26.20 1.61
CA SER A 206 19.10 -25.91 1.14
C SER A 206 18.05 -26.65 1.96
N LEU A 207 16.97 -25.96 2.29
CA LEU A 207 15.80 -26.54 2.94
C LEU A 207 15.06 -27.42 1.93
N LYS A 208 14.46 -28.51 2.43
CA LYS A 208 13.56 -29.32 1.64
C LYS A 208 12.14 -28.75 1.72
N GLN A 209 11.51 -28.53 0.57
CA GLN A 209 10.11 -28.09 0.54
C GLN A 209 9.21 -29.18 1.15
N ASN A 210 8.27 -28.78 1.97
CA ASN A 210 7.32 -29.69 2.61
C ASN A 210 5.87 -29.23 2.43
N ASP A 211 5.11 -29.99 1.66
CA ASP A 211 3.72 -29.66 1.32
C ASP A 211 2.79 -29.59 2.55
N GLU A 212 2.99 -30.42 3.57
CA GLU A 212 2.17 -30.38 4.80
C GLU A 212 2.38 -29.06 5.56
N ILE A 213 3.62 -28.55 5.56
CA ILE A 213 3.97 -27.26 6.17
C ILE A 213 3.43 -26.11 5.33
N THR A 214 3.59 -26.19 4.00
CA THR A 214 3.03 -25.23 3.03
C THR A 214 1.52 -25.10 3.20
N GLU A 215 0.78 -26.20 3.34
CA GLU A 215 -0.67 -26.17 3.57
C GLU A 215 -1.04 -25.45 4.88
N VAL A 216 -0.29 -25.66 5.95
CA VAL A 216 -0.51 -24.97 7.23
C VAL A 216 -0.21 -23.48 7.12
N ALA A 217 0.93 -23.13 6.51
CA ALA A 217 1.32 -21.74 6.28
C ALA A 217 0.29 -21.01 5.40
N ARG A 218 -0.21 -21.67 4.36
CA ARG A 218 -1.22 -21.11 3.45
C ARG A 218 -2.55 -20.88 4.16
N ALA A 219 -2.99 -21.86 4.97
CA ALA A 219 -4.20 -21.72 5.76
C ALA A 219 -4.10 -20.52 6.73
N TYR A 220 -2.93 -20.31 7.33
CA TYR A 220 -2.69 -19.17 8.22
C TYR A 220 -2.69 -17.84 7.45
N SER A 221 -2.01 -17.74 6.31
CA SER A 221 -2.03 -16.53 5.45
C SER A 221 -3.45 -16.18 4.98
N HIS A 222 -4.27 -17.17 4.62
CA HIS A 222 -5.68 -16.94 4.26
C HIS A 222 -6.51 -16.41 5.42
N ASP A 223 -6.27 -16.92 6.62
CA ASP A 223 -6.98 -16.45 7.81
C ASP A 223 -6.59 -14.99 8.13
N LEU A 224 -5.31 -14.62 7.97
CA LEU A 224 -4.85 -13.22 8.10
C LEU A 224 -5.51 -12.30 7.07
N ALA A 225 -5.55 -12.72 5.80
CA ALA A 225 -6.22 -11.97 4.74
C ALA A 225 -7.71 -11.75 5.06
N ALA A 226 -8.39 -12.78 5.58
CA ALA A 226 -9.80 -12.70 5.94
C ALA A 226 -10.06 -11.80 7.16
N ARG A 227 -9.17 -11.76 8.16
CA ARG A 227 -9.33 -10.93 9.37
C ARG A 227 -9.33 -9.43 9.06
N ARG A 228 -8.53 -8.98 8.10
CA ARG A 228 -8.44 -7.55 7.75
C ARG A 228 -9.71 -7.02 7.09
N ASP A 229 -10.41 -7.85 6.31
CA ASP A 229 -11.69 -7.50 5.70
C ASP A 229 -12.79 -7.13 6.73
N PHE A 230 -12.64 -7.56 7.99
CA PHE A 230 -13.61 -7.27 9.05
C PHE A 230 -13.31 -6.02 9.89
N GLY A 231 -12.25 -5.26 9.57
CA GLY A 231 -11.99 -3.95 10.19
C GLY A 231 -11.63 -4.01 11.68
N ASP A 232 -11.18 -5.16 12.17
CA ASP A 232 -10.72 -5.30 13.56
C ASP A 232 -9.34 -4.65 13.69
N ASN A 233 -9.32 -3.34 13.98
CA ASN A 233 -8.11 -2.54 14.24
C ASN A 233 -7.46 -2.91 15.59
N ASN A 234 -7.50 -4.19 15.98
CA ASN A 234 -6.91 -4.62 17.24
C ASN A 234 -5.39 -4.61 17.08
N ASP A 235 -4.81 -3.51 17.55
CA ASP A 235 -3.39 -3.22 17.69
C ASP A 235 -2.65 -4.38 18.39
N GLY A 236 -2.06 -5.25 17.58
CA GLY A 236 -0.63 -5.54 17.69
C GLY A 236 -0.11 -6.23 18.95
N THR A 237 -0.93 -6.95 19.73
CA THR A 237 -0.44 -7.70 20.89
C THR A 237 -0.56 -9.21 20.71
N ASP A 238 0.35 -9.73 19.88
CA ASP A 238 1.33 -10.76 20.26
C ASP A 238 0.83 -12.11 20.84
N ASP A 239 -0.26 -12.66 20.31
CA ASP A 239 -0.66 -14.06 20.60
C ASP A 239 -0.72 -14.96 19.34
N GLY A 240 -0.38 -14.44 18.16
CA GLY A 240 -0.41 -15.19 16.89
C GLY A 240 0.56 -16.38 16.84
N GLY A 241 1.63 -16.36 17.63
CA GLY A 241 2.59 -17.46 17.72
C GLY A 241 1.96 -18.78 18.19
N ASN A 242 0.94 -18.70 19.05
CA ASN A 242 0.23 -19.88 19.55
C ASN A 242 -0.70 -20.49 18.49
N GLU A 243 -1.27 -19.66 17.60
CA GLU A 243 -2.22 -20.12 16.59
C GLU A 243 -1.54 -20.97 15.52
N LEU A 244 -0.40 -20.50 14.99
CA LEU A 244 0.36 -21.27 13.99
C LEU A 244 0.88 -22.59 14.57
N ASP A 245 1.25 -22.61 15.86
CA ASP A 245 1.62 -23.84 16.56
C ASP A 245 0.49 -24.82 16.72
N ASP A 246 -0.70 -24.32 17.04
CA ASP A 246 -1.88 -25.15 17.15
C ASP A 246 -2.29 -25.72 15.79
N LEU A 247 -2.11 -24.96 14.70
CA LEU A 247 -2.29 -25.45 13.34
C LEU A 247 -1.28 -26.57 13.00
N LEU A 248 0.02 -26.38 13.27
CA LEU A 248 1.04 -27.42 13.04
C LEU A 248 0.73 -28.69 13.83
N LYS A 249 0.38 -28.57 15.12
CA LYS A 249 0.00 -29.72 15.97
C LYS A 249 -1.28 -30.41 15.47
N LYS A 250 -2.30 -29.64 15.05
CA LYS A 250 -3.55 -30.16 14.49
C LYS A 250 -3.31 -30.93 13.20
N SER A 251 -2.35 -30.49 12.39
CA SER A 251 -1.87 -31.18 11.18
C SER A 251 -0.87 -32.30 11.48
N ARG A 252 -0.59 -32.60 12.76
CA ARG A 252 0.33 -33.66 13.21
C ARG A 252 1.78 -33.44 12.75
N ILE A 253 2.20 -32.19 12.60
CA ILE A 253 3.57 -31.80 12.31
C ILE A 253 4.27 -31.50 13.63
N TYR A 254 5.34 -32.24 13.93
CA TYR A 254 6.07 -32.16 15.20
C TYR A 254 7.55 -31.81 14.96
N TYR A 255 8.08 -30.88 15.73
CA TYR A 255 9.41 -30.28 15.54
C TYR A 255 10.14 -30.03 16.87
N PHE A 256 11.47 -29.96 16.82
CA PHE A 256 12.35 -30.18 17.99
C PHE A 256 12.46 -29.01 18.97
N ASP A 257 12.91 -27.85 18.53
CA ASP A 257 12.96 -26.62 19.35
C ASP A 257 13.37 -25.41 18.50
N ILE A 258 13.31 -25.56 17.18
CA ILE A 258 13.67 -24.53 16.21
C ILE A 258 12.62 -24.63 15.13
N SER A 259 11.60 -23.79 15.27
CA SER A 259 10.68 -23.47 14.19
C SER A 259 10.83 -21.98 13.93
N ILE A 260 11.44 -21.61 12.81
CA ILE A 260 11.37 -20.22 12.38
C ILE A 260 9.98 -20.02 11.82
N LYS A 261 9.23 -19.12 12.45
CA LYS A 261 7.90 -18.71 12.01
C LYS A 261 7.97 -17.24 11.67
N GLN A 262 7.85 -16.94 10.39
CA GLN A 262 7.86 -15.57 9.92
C GLN A 262 6.57 -15.31 9.18
N THR A 263 5.92 -14.22 9.54
CA THR A 263 4.69 -13.78 8.90
C THR A 263 4.90 -12.33 8.50
N LEU A 264 4.67 -12.05 7.23
CA LEU A 264 4.78 -10.73 6.65
C LEU A 264 3.44 -10.35 6.04
N SER A 265 3.00 -9.13 6.31
CA SER A 265 1.89 -8.50 5.61
C SER A 265 2.49 -7.41 4.73
N VAL A 266 2.54 -7.63 3.43
CA VAL A 266 2.97 -6.63 2.45
C VAL A 266 1.73 -5.85 1.99
N PRO A 267 1.65 -4.54 2.26
CA PRO A 267 0.56 -3.71 1.76
C PRO A 267 0.56 -3.72 0.23
N GLY A 268 -0.62 -3.94 -0.36
CA GLY A 268 -0.80 -3.96 -1.80
C GLY A 268 -1.49 -2.72 -2.36
N PRO A 269 -1.75 -2.69 -3.68
CA PRO A 269 -1.39 -3.73 -4.65
C PRO A 269 0.13 -3.75 -4.95
N VAL A 270 0.64 -4.81 -5.59
CA VAL A 270 2.08 -4.94 -5.92
C VAL A 270 2.36 -4.35 -7.30
N TYR A 271 3.42 -3.55 -7.40
CA TYR A 271 3.78 -2.82 -8.62
C TYR A 271 5.04 -3.33 -9.30
N ASP A 272 5.83 -4.11 -8.58
CA ASP A 272 7.06 -4.70 -9.04
C ASP A 272 7.24 -6.04 -8.32
N TYR A 273 7.09 -7.14 -9.07
CA TYR A 273 7.07 -8.47 -8.47
C TYR A 273 8.44 -8.85 -7.89
N GLU A 274 9.53 -8.47 -8.55
CA GLU A 274 10.89 -8.74 -8.07
C GLU A 274 11.18 -7.93 -6.80
N GLU A 275 10.75 -6.67 -6.73
CA GLU A 275 10.85 -5.84 -5.52
C GLU A 275 10.03 -6.42 -4.36
N PHE A 276 8.84 -6.95 -4.65
CA PHE A 276 8.02 -7.67 -3.67
C PHE A 276 8.73 -8.92 -3.13
N LEU A 277 9.31 -9.74 -4.00
CA LEU A 277 10.07 -10.92 -3.60
C LEU A 277 11.26 -10.54 -2.72
N GLN A 278 12.00 -9.49 -3.09
CA GLN A 278 13.11 -8.97 -2.29
C GLN A 278 12.65 -8.44 -0.93
N THR A 279 11.51 -7.75 -0.88
CA THR A 279 10.90 -7.27 0.38
C THR A 279 10.62 -8.42 1.34
N CYS A 280 10.16 -9.57 0.84
CA CYS A 280 9.95 -10.77 1.65
C CYS A 280 11.27 -11.27 2.26
N LEU A 281 12.35 -11.33 1.46
CA LEU A 281 13.66 -11.76 1.93
C LEU A 281 14.25 -10.79 2.97
N ASP A 282 14.18 -9.49 2.69
CA ASP A 282 14.75 -8.46 3.56
C ASP A 282 14.06 -8.45 4.93
N ALA A 283 12.72 -8.57 4.96
CA ALA A 283 11.97 -8.66 6.20
C ALA A 283 12.43 -9.84 7.09
N TRP A 284 12.83 -10.95 6.46
CA TRP A 284 13.32 -12.14 7.15
C TRP A 284 14.80 -12.09 7.50
N ALA A 285 15.62 -11.41 6.70
CA ALA A 285 17.04 -11.21 6.96
C ALA A 285 17.28 -10.22 8.10
N TYR A 286 16.48 -9.16 8.19
CA TYR A 286 16.64 -8.08 9.17
C TYR A 286 15.76 -8.22 10.43
N GLY A 287 14.94 -9.28 10.49
CA GLY A 287 14.36 -9.77 11.73
C GLY A 287 13.32 -8.84 12.36
N GLU A 288 12.29 -8.43 11.62
CA GLU A 288 11.10 -7.83 12.24
C GLU A 288 10.40 -8.79 13.23
N SER A 289 10.61 -10.11 13.08
CA SER A 289 10.10 -11.14 13.99
C SER A 289 11.14 -11.66 15.02
N GLY A 290 12.36 -11.12 15.05
CA GLY A 290 13.36 -11.41 16.08
C GLY A 290 14.03 -12.80 16.07
N GLU A 291 13.72 -13.68 15.10
CA GLU A 291 14.34 -15.01 14.99
C GLU A 291 15.33 -15.08 13.82
N ASP A 292 16.57 -15.49 14.12
CA ASP A 292 17.68 -15.59 13.17
C ASP A 292 17.44 -16.72 12.15
N THR A 293 17.21 -16.37 10.88
CA THR A 293 17.20 -17.30 9.74
C THR A 293 18.51 -18.08 9.61
N GLY A 294 19.54 -17.64 10.34
CA GLY A 294 20.82 -18.25 10.70
C GLY A 294 20.83 -19.71 11.15
N ALA A 295 19.70 -20.24 11.63
CA ALA A 295 19.69 -21.59 12.21
C ALA A 295 20.13 -22.65 11.18
N SER A 296 21.36 -23.16 11.37
CA SER A 296 21.98 -24.20 10.53
C SER A 296 21.25 -25.54 10.57
N ASP A 297 20.38 -25.71 11.55
CA ASP A 297 19.82 -27.00 11.95
C ASP A 297 18.39 -27.23 11.41
N LEU A 298 17.95 -26.41 10.46
CA LEU A 298 16.65 -26.55 9.80
C LEU A 298 16.73 -27.52 8.61
N ASP A 299 15.74 -28.39 8.49
CA ASP A 299 15.71 -29.46 7.47
C ASP A 299 14.66 -29.19 6.39
N GLU A 300 13.52 -28.63 6.79
CA GLU A 300 12.32 -28.52 5.96
C GLU A 300 11.66 -27.15 6.11
N SER A 301 11.00 -26.67 5.05
CA SER A 301 10.23 -25.43 5.11
C SER A 301 9.01 -25.48 4.18
N GLY A 302 8.00 -24.69 4.52
CA GLY A 302 6.84 -24.41 3.68
C GLY A 302 6.53 -22.92 3.70
N ILE A 303 6.16 -22.39 2.54
CA ILE A 303 5.70 -21.01 2.34
C ILE A 303 4.20 -21.05 2.05
N GLY A 304 3.44 -20.14 2.62
CA GLY A 304 2.03 -19.95 2.31
C GLY A 304 1.73 -18.51 1.95
N VAL A 305 1.08 -18.28 0.82
CA VAL A 305 0.72 -16.94 0.34
C VAL A 305 -0.78 -16.79 0.21
N ALA A 306 -1.32 -15.65 0.64
CA ALA A 306 -2.69 -15.24 0.37
C ALA A 306 -2.73 -13.76 -0.05
N VAL A 307 -3.65 -13.42 -0.95
CA VAL A 307 -3.89 -12.04 -1.39
C VAL A 307 -5.33 -11.68 -1.06
N ASP A 308 -5.54 -10.53 -0.40
CA ASP A 308 -6.89 -10.03 -0.12
C ASP A 308 -7.47 -9.25 -1.31
N PRO A 309 -8.77 -8.91 -1.32
CA PRO A 309 -9.38 -8.17 -2.42
C PRO A 309 -8.78 -6.78 -2.67
N GLY A 310 -8.10 -6.19 -1.68
CA GLY A 310 -7.37 -4.93 -1.81
C GLY A 310 -5.95 -5.08 -2.34
N GLY A 311 -5.54 -6.30 -2.71
CA GLY A 311 -4.23 -6.62 -3.25
C GLY A 311 -3.14 -6.78 -2.20
N ASN A 312 -3.44 -6.70 -0.89
CA ASN A 312 -2.43 -6.92 0.15
C ASN A 312 -2.01 -8.39 0.15
N VAL A 313 -0.72 -8.64 0.33
CA VAL A 313 -0.14 -9.99 0.27
C VAL A 313 0.31 -10.42 1.65
N TYR A 314 -0.16 -11.57 2.11
CA TYR A 314 0.17 -12.18 3.38
C TYR A 314 1.05 -13.39 3.11
N VAL A 315 2.28 -13.36 3.60
CA VAL A 315 3.27 -14.42 3.38
C VAL A 315 3.66 -15.00 4.73
N THR A 316 3.50 -16.31 4.86
CA THR A 316 3.92 -17.06 6.05
C THR A 316 5.00 -18.06 5.65
N GLN A 317 6.17 -17.97 6.26
CA GLN A 317 7.21 -18.99 6.20
C GLN A 317 7.23 -19.78 7.50
N VAL A 318 7.24 -21.10 7.39
CA VAL A 318 7.48 -22.01 8.50
C VAL A 318 8.64 -22.93 8.14
N SER A 319 9.75 -22.80 8.86
CA SER A 319 10.91 -23.69 8.71
C SER A 319 11.11 -24.49 9.99
N ILE A 320 11.26 -25.81 9.89
CA ILE A 320 11.39 -26.69 11.06
C ILE A 320 12.59 -27.62 10.96
N ARG A 321 13.02 -28.08 12.13
CA ARG A 321 13.75 -29.33 12.29
C ARG A 321 12.79 -30.46 12.64
N ARG A 322 12.54 -31.38 11.71
CA ARG A 322 11.53 -32.42 11.87
C ARG A 322 11.92 -33.41 12.97
N ILE A 323 10.94 -33.82 13.79
CA ILE A 323 11.11 -34.96 14.69
C ILE A 323 10.27 -36.16 14.22
N HIS A 324 10.87 -37.35 14.23
CA HIS A 324 10.19 -38.60 13.88
C HIS A 324 9.80 -39.49 15.08
N CYS A 325 10.26 -39.19 16.29
CA CYS A 325 10.00 -39.99 17.50
C CYS A 325 9.83 -39.12 18.76
N GLY A 326 9.27 -39.66 19.84
CA GLY A 326 9.29 -38.93 21.13
C GLY A 326 8.19 -37.87 21.32
N TYR A 327 7.20 -37.81 20.42
CA TYR A 327 5.97 -37.03 20.59
C TYR A 327 4.75 -37.95 20.78
N LYS A 328 3.64 -37.42 21.32
CA LYS A 328 2.44 -38.21 21.66
C LYS A 328 1.92 -39.01 20.45
N GLY A 329 1.79 -40.32 20.61
CA GLY A 329 1.32 -41.24 19.56
C GLY A 329 2.40 -41.73 18.59
N ALA A 330 3.63 -41.19 18.64
CA ALA A 330 4.74 -41.72 17.87
C ALA A 330 5.50 -42.83 18.59
N SER A 331 6.38 -43.49 17.84
CA SER A 331 7.35 -44.40 18.42
C SER A 331 8.24 -43.68 19.44
N CYS A 332 8.53 -44.33 20.56
CA CYS A 332 9.51 -43.83 21.51
C CYS A 332 10.89 -43.76 20.84
N CYS A 333 11.66 -42.72 21.15
CA CYS A 333 13.04 -42.64 20.67
C CYS A 333 13.86 -43.80 21.25
N LYS A 334 14.47 -44.61 20.37
CA LYS A 334 15.16 -45.86 20.74
C LYS A 334 16.58 -45.67 21.30
N GLN A 335 17.19 -44.49 21.10
CA GLN A 335 18.54 -44.17 21.57
C GLN A 335 18.51 -42.97 22.51
N GLN A 336 18.99 -43.17 23.73
CA GLN A 336 19.29 -42.10 24.68
C GLN A 336 20.59 -41.42 24.21
N GLY A 337 20.51 -40.18 23.71
CA GLY A 337 21.70 -39.38 23.41
C GLY A 337 21.90 -38.90 21.97
N TYR A 338 20.91 -38.93 21.08
CA TYR A 338 21.06 -38.15 19.83
C TYR A 338 20.95 -36.64 20.07
N TYR A 339 20.17 -36.20 21.09
CA TYR A 339 20.34 -34.90 21.78
C TYR A 339 19.80 -34.96 23.24
N PRO A 340 20.29 -34.12 24.18
CA PRO A 340 19.90 -34.09 25.60
C PRO A 340 18.41 -33.79 25.93
N TRP A 341 17.60 -33.45 24.92
CA TRP A 341 16.26 -32.85 25.10
C TRP A 341 15.22 -33.53 24.20
N CYS A 342 15.20 -34.87 24.21
CA CYS A 342 13.89 -35.53 24.04
C CYS A 342 12.93 -34.85 25.02
N TYR A 343 11.91 -34.19 24.48
CA TYR A 343 10.89 -33.43 25.21
C TYR A 343 10.55 -34.13 26.55
N LYS A 344 10.42 -33.35 27.64
CA LYS A 344 10.01 -33.84 28.96
C LYS A 344 8.91 -34.92 28.81
N PRO A 345 9.09 -36.10 29.42
CA PRO A 345 8.72 -37.35 28.77
C PRO A 345 7.21 -37.58 28.78
N TRP A 346 6.64 -37.74 27.58
CA TRP A 346 5.51 -38.64 27.41
C TRP A 346 5.99 -40.06 27.77
N ASN A 347 5.20 -40.79 28.55
CA ASN A 347 5.63 -42.08 29.06
C ASN A 347 5.70 -43.07 27.89
N CYS A 348 6.82 -43.77 27.76
CA CYS A 348 6.90 -44.84 26.77
C CYS A 348 6.10 -46.05 27.26
N ASN A 349 4.90 -46.25 26.70
CA ASN A 349 4.07 -47.41 26.97
C ASN A 349 4.03 -48.30 25.73
N ARG A 350 4.55 -49.53 25.85
CA ARG A 350 4.61 -50.51 24.75
C ARG A 350 5.27 -49.98 23.45
N GLY A 351 6.25 -49.09 23.58
CA GLY A 351 6.99 -48.52 22.45
C GLY A 351 6.32 -47.31 21.79
N ILE A 352 5.22 -46.82 22.36
CA ILE A 352 4.51 -45.60 21.93
C ILE A 352 4.62 -44.56 23.04
N CYS A 353 4.84 -43.29 22.67
CA CYS A 353 4.83 -42.17 23.61
C CYS A 353 3.38 -41.79 23.97
N GLU A 354 3.03 -41.87 25.25
CA GLU A 354 1.68 -41.64 25.80
C GLU A 354 1.59 -40.55 26.84
#